data_AF-A0AB37YX26-F1
#
_entry.id   AF-A0AB37YX26-F1
#
_cell.length_a   1.000
_cell.length_b   1.000
_cell.length_c   1.000
_cell.angle_alpha   90.00
_cell.angle_beta   90.00
_cell.angle_gamma   90.00
#
_symmetry.space_group_name_H-M   'P 1'
#
loop_
_entity.id
_entity.type
_entity.pdbx_description
1 polymer ?
#
loop_
_entity_poly.entity_id
_entity_poly.type
_entity_poly.pdbx_seq_one_letter_code
_entity_poly.pdbx_strand_id
1 'polypeptide(L)'
;MLGTNFRGWKNGKSKKPTYSDDPQEIRNKLVGKEFKSFDEFRAEFWKTVADSSYANEFNRMNRMRMLEGKAPYTPGSEQYGAHKVYVLHHKQPIHQGGDVYNLDNLIIVSPKTHQTTLDPAYHFGKKGL
;
A
#
# COMPACT_ATOMS: atom_id res chain seq x y z
N MET A 1 11.77 -14.31 7.93
CA MET A 1 11.93 -13.23 6.93
C MET A 1 10.80 -13.36 5.93
N LEU A 2 9.82 -12.45 5.94
CA LEU A 2 8.63 -12.53 5.08
C LEU A 2 8.41 -11.18 4.39
N GLY A 3 8.97 -11.08 3.18
CA GLY A 3 8.84 -9.94 2.29
C GLY A 3 7.43 -9.79 1.72
N THR A 4 7.03 -8.55 1.54
CA THR A 4 5.75 -8.12 0.96
C THR A 4 5.73 -8.30 -0.55
N ASN A 5 4.64 -8.86 -1.07
CA ASN A 5 4.45 -9.17 -2.47
C ASN A 5 3.64 -8.04 -3.16
N PHE A 6 4.24 -7.41 -4.18
CA PHE A 6 3.62 -6.33 -4.95
C PHE A 6 2.99 -6.79 -6.28
N ARG A 7 3.00 -8.10 -6.60
CA ARG A 7 2.31 -8.64 -7.78
C ARG A 7 0.88 -9.07 -7.46
N GLY A 8 -0.10 -8.33 -7.97
CA GLY A 8 -1.51 -8.75 -7.87
C GLY A 8 -2.58 -7.76 -8.31
N TRP A 9 -2.22 -6.55 -8.73
CA TRP A 9 -3.18 -5.46 -8.93
C TRP A 9 -4.14 -5.65 -10.11
N LYS A 10 -3.89 -6.59 -11.01
CA LYS A 10 -4.72 -6.77 -12.21
C LYS A 10 -6.14 -7.26 -11.93
N ASN A 11 -6.40 -8.04 -10.86
CA ASN A 11 -7.64 -8.85 -10.82
C ASN A 11 -8.37 -8.98 -9.48
N GLY A 12 -8.05 -8.21 -8.43
CA GLY A 12 -8.80 -8.26 -7.16
C GLY A 12 -8.81 -9.65 -6.48
N LYS A 13 -7.87 -10.54 -6.84
CA LYS A 13 -7.71 -11.85 -6.21
C LYS A 13 -6.33 -11.93 -5.58
N SER A 14 -6.31 -12.13 -4.26
CA SER A 14 -5.12 -12.47 -3.49
C SER A 14 -4.53 -13.78 -4.02
N LYS A 15 -3.53 -13.70 -4.91
CA LYS A 15 -2.67 -14.86 -5.18
C LYS A 15 -1.73 -15.03 -3.99
N LYS A 16 -1.47 -16.29 -3.59
CA LYS A 16 -0.51 -16.61 -2.53
C LYS A 16 0.84 -15.97 -2.87
N PRO A 17 1.52 -15.32 -1.90
CA PRO A 17 2.75 -14.61 -2.17
C PRO A 17 3.86 -15.60 -2.57
N THR A 18 4.37 -15.46 -3.79
CA THR A 18 5.64 -16.04 -4.22
C THR A 18 6.78 -15.14 -3.76
N TYR A 19 7.79 -15.70 -3.09
CA TYR A 19 8.88 -15.00 -2.40
C TYR A 19 9.84 -14.23 -3.32
N SER A 20 9.68 -14.30 -4.64
CA SER A 20 10.58 -13.73 -5.66
C SER A 20 10.25 -12.30 -6.07
N ASP A 21 9.21 -11.69 -5.49
CA ASP A 21 8.57 -10.47 -6.02
C ASP A 21 8.55 -9.29 -5.03
N ASP A 22 9.58 -9.20 -4.19
CA ASP A 22 9.89 -7.95 -3.47
C ASP A 22 10.44 -6.95 -4.51
N PRO A 23 9.83 -5.77 -4.72
CA PRO A 23 10.34 -4.76 -5.63
C PRO A 23 11.59 -4.13 -5.02
N GLN A 24 12.71 -4.84 -5.08
CA GLN A 24 14.02 -4.33 -4.63
C GLN A 24 14.31 -2.95 -5.22
N GLU A 25 13.83 -2.68 -6.44
CA GLU A 25 13.90 -1.35 -7.07
C GLU A 25 13.27 -0.24 -6.20
N ILE A 26 12.07 -0.46 -5.66
CA ILE A 26 11.38 0.52 -4.79
C ILE A 26 12.10 0.64 -3.45
N ARG A 27 12.50 -0.49 -2.86
CA ARG A 27 13.23 -0.50 -1.59
C ARG A 27 14.53 0.29 -1.70
N ASN A 28 15.33 0.04 -2.73
CA ASN A 28 16.62 0.70 -2.93
C ASN A 28 16.49 2.22 -3.09
N LYS A 29 15.37 2.71 -3.65
CA LYS A 29 15.08 4.14 -3.81
C LYS A 29 14.57 4.81 -2.51
N LEU A 30 14.14 4.05 -1.51
CA LEU A 30 13.56 4.57 -0.26
C LEU A 30 14.46 4.35 0.96
N VAL A 31 15.31 3.32 0.97
CA VAL A 31 16.25 3.06 2.06
C VAL A 31 17.22 4.23 2.23
N GLY A 32 17.45 4.61 3.48
CA GLY A 32 18.34 5.73 3.83
C GLY A 32 17.71 7.12 3.67
N LYS A 33 16.48 7.23 3.15
CA LYS A 33 15.72 8.49 3.18
C LYS A 33 15.08 8.70 4.55
N GLU A 34 15.14 9.93 5.02
CA GLU A 34 14.43 10.37 6.21
C GLU A 34 13.13 11.06 5.83
N PHE A 35 12.07 10.83 6.60
CA PHE A 35 10.75 11.41 6.38
C PHE A 35 10.25 12.05 7.67
N LYS A 36 9.72 13.28 7.57
CA LYS A 36 9.18 14.02 8.72
C LYS A 36 7.80 13.50 9.14
N SER A 37 7.13 12.76 8.25
CA SER A 37 5.81 12.20 8.49
C SER A 37 5.54 10.98 7.61
N PHE A 38 4.54 10.18 8.00
CA PHE A 38 4.06 9.08 7.17
C PHE A 38 3.42 9.57 5.85
N ASP A 39 2.85 10.78 5.82
CA ASP A 39 2.31 11.35 4.59
C ASP A 39 3.40 11.72 3.59
N GLU A 40 4.54 12.24 4.06
CA GLU A 40 5.70 12.50 3.21
C GLU A 40 6.28 11.20 2.65
N PHE A 41 6.45 10.19 3.51
CA PHE A 41 6.84 8.84 3.08
C PHE A 41 5.86 8.28 2.04
N ARG A 42 4.55 8.37 2.29
CA ARG A 42 3.50 7.87 1.38
C ARG A 42 3.55 8.58 0.03
N ALA A 43 3.78 9.89 0.02
CA ALA A 43 3.93 10.65 -1.22
C ALA A 43 5.16 10.20 -2.01
N GLU A 44 6.30 10.05 -1.35
CA GLU A 44 7.53 9.58 -1.99
C GLU A 44 7.44 8.13 -2.46
N PHE A 45 6.76 7.27 -1.69
CA PHE A 45 6.48 5.90 -2.06
C PHE A 45 5.74 5.84 -3.42
N TRP A 46 4.65 6.60 -3.58
CA TRP A 46 3.89 6.59 -4.83
C TRP A 46 4.68 7.18 -6.01
N LYS A 47 5.48 8.22 -5.79
CA LYS A 47 6.39 8.75 -6.82
C LYS A 47 7.40 7.69 -7.27
N THR A 48 7.96 6.97 -6.30
CA THR A 48 8.94 5.89 -6.56
C THR A 48 8.30 4.76 -7.36
N VAL A 49 7.05 4.40 -7.08
CA VAL A 49 6.29 3.43 -7.89
C VAL A 49 6.05 3.95 -9.31
N ALA A 50 5.71 5.23 -9.48
CA ALA A 50 5.51 5.82 -10.80
C ALA A 50 6.79 5.89 -11.65
N ASP A 51 7.96 5.97 -11.01
CA ASP A 51 9.28 5.98 -11.64
C ASP A 51 9.88 4.56 -11.81
N SER A 52 9.11 3.53 -11.52
CA SER A 52 9.56 2.14 -11.59
C SER A 52 8.92 1.37 -12.74
N SER A 53 9.43 0.15 -12.95
CA SER A 53 8.83 -0.82 -13.87
C SER A 53 7.34 -1.13 -13.57
N TYR A 54 6.90 -0.94 -12.32
CA TYR A 54 5.51 -1.15 -11.88
C TYR A 54 4.53 -0.08 -12.35
N ALA A 55 5.00 1.07 -12.83
CA ALA A 55 4.13 2.14 -13.33
C ALA A 55 3.20 1.64 -14.46
N ASN A 56 3.66 0.67 -15.25
CA ASN A 56 2.93 0.07 -16.36
C ASN A 56 1.69 -0.73 -15.93
N GLU A 57 1.55 -1.05 -14.64
CA GLU A 57 0.34 -1.68 -14.11
C GLU A 57 -0.84 -0.71 -13.96
N PHE A 58 -0.57 0.60 -14.02
CA PHE A 58 -1.57 1.63 -13.84
C PHE A 58 -1.95 2.31 -15.15
N ASN A 59 -3.21 2.73 -15.26
CA ASN A 59 -3.64 3.60 -16.36
C ASN A 59 -2.97 4.99 -16.28
N ARG A 60 -3.03 5.75 -17.38
CA ARG A 60 -2.39 7.08 -17.50
C ARG A 60 -2.77 8.03 -16.38
N MET A 61 -4.05 8.10 -16.01
CA MET A 61 -4.53 8.97 -14.94
C MET A 61 -3.91 8.60 -13.59
N ASN A 62 -3.89 7.33 -13.24
CA ASN A 62 -3.29 6.85 -11.99
C ASN A 62 -1.77 7.07 -11.97
N ARG A 63 -1.06 6.90 -13.09
CA ARG A 63 0.36 7.25 -13.18
C ARG A 63 0.61 8.72 -12.90
N MET A 64 -0.16 9.64 -13.50
CA MET A 64 -0.03 11.08 -13.24
C MET A 64 -0.27 11.42 -11.77
N ARG A 65 -1.28 10.82 -11.14
CA ARG A 65 -1.53 11.00 -9.70
C ARG A 65 -0.35 10.56 -8.85
N MET A 66 0.24 9.40 -9.15
CA MET A 66 1.39 8.89 -8.40
C MET A 66 2.63 9.76 -8.57
N LEU A 67 2.87 10.34 -9.76
CA LEU A 67 3.94 11.33 -9.97
C LEU A 67 3.74 12.60 -9.10
N GLU A 68 2.49 12.95 -8.79
CA GLU A 68 2.15 14.01 -7.82
C GLU A 68 2.22 13.56 -6.35
N GLY A 69 2.66 12.32 -6.08
CA GLY A 69 2.67 11.73 -4.74
C GLY A 69 1.30 11.29 -4.21
N LYS A 70 0.29 11.22 -5.08
CA LYS A 70 -1.06 10.77 -4.69
C LYS A 70 -1.22 9.28 -4.94
N ALA A 71 -1.92 8.60 -4.03
CA ALA A 71 -2.28 7.21 -4.23
C ALA A 71 -3.16 7.04 -5.49
N PRO A 72 -2.94 5.96 -6.26
CA PRO A 72 -3.77 5.64 -7.42
C PRO A 72 -5.16 5.19 -6.98
N TYR A 73 -6.16 5.44 -7.82
CA TYR A 73 -7.51 4.93 -7.63
C TYR A 73 -7.54 3.41 -7.78
N THR A 74 -8.33 2.76 -6.92
CA THR A 74 -8.68 1.35 -7.03
C THR A 74 -9.78 1.13 -8.08
N PRO A 75 -9.91 -0.09 -8.63
CA PRO A 75 -11.09 -0.48 -9.40
C PRO A 75 -12.38 -0.20 -8.63
N GLY A 76 -13.46 0.18 -9.31
CA GLY A 76 -14.72 0.55 -8.66
C GLY A 76 -15.25 -0.51 -7.68
N SER A 77 -15.08 -1.79 -8.00
CA SER A 77 -15.47 -2.93 -7.17
C SER A 77 -14.70 -3.07 -5.85
N GLU A 78 -13.55 -2.40 -5.75
CA GLU A 78 -12.60 -2.42 -4.64
C GLU A 78 -12.66 -1.14 -3.77
N GLN A 79 -13.51 -0.18 -4.16
CA GLN A 79 -13.77 1.04 -3.39
C GLN A 79 -14.73 0.75 -2.23
N TYR A 80 -14.72 1.61 -1.21
CA TYR A 80 -15.62 1.50 -0.06
C TYR A 80 -16.08 2.90 0.40
N GLY A 81 -17.35 3.23 0.13
CA GLY A 81 -17.92 4.54 0.45
C GLY A 81 -17.12 5.69 -0.18
N ALA A 82 -16.65 6.63 0.65
CA ALA A 82 -15.82 7.75 0.22
C ALA A 82 -14.35 7.36 -0.07
N HIS A 83 -13.91 6.16 0.33
CA HIS A 83 -12.53 5.70 0.16
C HIS A 83 -12.35 5.01 -1.20
N LYS A 84 -11.55 5.63 -2.07
CA LYS A 84 -11.41 5.22 -3.48
C LYS A 84 -10.00 4.87 -3.94
N VAL A 85 -8.99 5.17 -3.13
CA VAL A 85 -7.57 5.01 -3.48
C VAL A 85 -6.93 3.88 -2.68
N TYR A 86 -5.86 3.30 -3.20
CA TYR A 86 -5.09 2.30 -2.45
C TYR A 86 -4.53 2.88 -1.14
N VAL A 87 -4.44 2.04 -0.12
CA VAL A 87 -3.98 2.40 1.23
C VAL A 87 -2.68 1.65 1.54
N LEU A 88 -1.70 2.33 2.15
CA LEU A 88 -0.55 1.70 2.79
C LEU A 88 -0.96 1.31 4.22
N HIS A 89 -0.91 0.03 4.54
CA HIS A 89 -1.33 -0.50 5.84
C HIS A 89 -0.18 -1.21 6.54
N HIS A 90 -0.02 -0.97 7.84
CA HIS A 90 0.96 -1.65 8.68
C HIS A 90 0.49 -3.05 9.09
N LYS A 91 1.24 -4.09 8.75
CA LYS A 91 0.94 -5.48 9.12
C LYS A 91 0.97 -5.68 10.64
N GLN A 92 2.02 -5.18 11.30
CA GLN A 92 2.10 -5.05 12.74
C GLN A 92 1.71 -3.61 13.12
N PRO A 93 0.67 -3.42 13.94
CA PRO A 93 0.26 -2.09 14.35
C PRO A 93 1.37 -1.33 15.08
N ILE A 94 1.46 -0.02 14.81
CA ILE A 94 2.48 0.85 15.42
C ILE A 94 2.43 0.80 16.96
N HIS A 95 1.22 0.81 17.53
CA HIS A 95 1.03 0.74 18.99
C HIS A 95 1.44 -0.62 19.61
N GLN A 96 1.70 -1.63 18.79
CA GLN A 96 2.22 -2.94 19.20
C GLN A 96 3.71 -3.09 18.81
N GLY A 97 4.41 -1.98 18.64
CA GLY A 97 5.85 -1.97 18.30
C GLY A 97 6.15 -2.20 16.82
N GLY A 98 5.16 -2.06 15.92
CA GLY A 98 5.40 -2.10 14.48
C GLY A 98 6.14 -0.88 13.97
N ASP A 99 7.21 -1.10 13.20
CA ASP A 99 7.98 -0.02 12.58
C ASP A 99 7.14 0.78 11.57
N VAL A 100 7.23 2.11 11.63
CA VAL A 100 6.41 3.02 10.81
C VAL A 100 6.83 3.02 9.34
N TYR A 101 8.14 3.00 9.07
CA TYR A 101 8.71 3.17 7.72
C TYR A 101 9.34 1.88 7.17
N ASN A 102 9.25 0.77 7.90
CA ASN A 102 9.76 -0.50 7.44
C ASN A 102 8.86 -1.02 6.32
N LEU A 103 9.41 -1.11 5.10
CA LEU A 103 8.68 -1.63 3.94
C LEU A 103 8.21 -3.08 4.16
N ASP A 104 8.96 -3.87 4.93
CA ASP A 104 8.53 -5.22 5.31
C ASP A 104 7.38 -5.21 6.31
N ASN A 105 7.03 -4.08 6.92
CA ASN A 105 5.84 -3.92 7.73
C ASN A 105 4.66 -3.33 6.95
N LEU A 106 4.81 -2.99 5.67
CA LEU A 106 3.78 -2.30 4.90
C LEU A 106 3.19 -3.17 3.79
N ILE A 107 1.87 -3.14 3.65
CA ILE A 107 1.14 -3.75 2.52
C ILE A 107 0.26 -2.71 1.82
N ILE A 108 0.03 -2.92 0.53
CA ILE A 108 -0.89 -2.11 -0.27
C ILE A 108 -2.23 -2.83 -0.37
N VAL A 109 -3.29 -2.16 0.05
CA VAL A 109 -4.63 -2.77 0.14
C VAL A 109 -5.68 -1.87 -0.47
N SER A 110 -6.76 -2.47 -0.99
CA SER A 110 -7.93 -1.72 -1.42
C SER A 110 -8.70 -1.20 -0.20
N PRO A 111 -9.45 -0.08 -0.34
CA PRO A 111 -10.35 0.39 0.71
C PRO A 111 -11.30 -0.70 1.23
N LYS A 112 -11.89 -1.48 0.33
CA LYS A 112 -12.77 -2.57 0.70
C LYS A 112 -12.05 -3.62 1.53
N THR A 113 -10.88 -4.10 1.09
CA THR A 113 -10.06 -5.07 1.85
C THR A 113 -9.62 -4.51 3.19
N HIS A 114 -9.19 -3.24 3.23
CA HIS A 114 -8.78 -2.58 4.46
C HIS A 114 -9.91 -2.62 5.49
N GLN A 115 -11.12 -2.22 5.09
CA GLN A 115 -12.26 -2.17 5.99
C GLN A 115 -12.77 -3.55 6.41
N THR A 116 -12.77 -4.54 5.52
CA THR A 116 -13.37 -5.85 5.82
C THR A 116 -12.41 -6.86 6.43
N THR A 117 -11.10 -6.70 6.22
CA THR A 117 -10.12 -7.76 6.48
C THR A 117 -8.99 -7.33 7.43
N LEU A 118 -8.67 -6.04 7.51
CA LEU A 118 -7.47 -5.59 8.23
C LEU A 118 -7.73 -4.56 9.32
N ASP A 119 -8.90 -3.91 9.31
CA ASP A 119 -9.29 -2.99 10.38
C ASP A 119 -9.46 -3.77 11.71
N PRO A 120 -8.60 -3.54 12.73
CA PRO A 120 -8.72 -4.22 14.00
C PRO A 120 -10.09 -3.98 14.67
N ALA A 121 -10.72 -2.82 14.48
CA ALA A 121 -12.05 -2.55 15.03
C ALA A 121 -13.13 -3.44 14.38
N TYR A 122 -12.92 -3.80 13.11
CA TYR A 122 -13.80 -4.70 12.35
C TYR A 122 -13.61 -6.17 12.72
N HIS A 123 -12.38 -6.61 13.05
CA HIS A 123 -12.08 -8.00 13.43
C HIS A 123 -12.24 -8.30 14.92
N PHE A 124 -11.92 -7.35 15.80
CA PHE A 124 -11.93 -7.54 17.25
C PHE A 124 -13.21 -6.98 17.92
N GLY A 125 -14.24 -6.68 17.13
CA GLY A 125 -15.62 -6.56 17.62
C GLY A 125 -15.92 -5.31 18.46
N LYS A 126 -15.28 -4.17 18.18
CA LYS A 126 -15.75 -2.88 18.72
C LYS A 126 -15.95 -1.88 17.59
N LYS A 127 -17.17 -1.86 17.03
CA LYS A 127 -17.70 -0.62 16.47
C LYS A 127 -17.79 0.37 17.63
N GLY A 128 -17.03 1.45 17.55
CA GLY A 128 -17.22 2.59 18.44
C GLY A 128 -18.65 3.11 18.26
N LEU A 129 -19.36 3.15 19.39
CA LEU A 129 -20.57 3.91 19.76
C LEU A 129 -21.48 4.39 18.64
#